data_AF-A0A0L0LFW2-F1
#
_entry.id   AF-A0A0L0LFW2-F1
#
_cell.length_a   1.000
_cell.length_b   1.000
_cell.length_c   1.000
_cell.angle_alpha   90.00
_cell.angle_beta   90.00
_cell.angle_gamma   90.00
#
_symmetry.space_group_name_H-M   'P 1'
#
loop_
_entity.id
_entity.type
_entity.pdbx_description
1 polymer ?
#
loop_
_entity_poly.entity_id
_entity_poly.type
_entity_poly.pdbx_seq_one_letter_code
_entity_poly.pdbx_strand_id
1 'polypeptide(L)' 'MSTQNVEKILRKELETLNNTIDKKILKGLSYAKEAREHKYLLARLLERKRASRLSFFSKLSFVPTFFL' A
#
# COMPACT_ATOMS: atom_id res chain seq x y z
N MET A 1 -0.14 10.82 -15.35
CA MET A 1 0.54 9.73 -14.60
C MET A 1 -0.47 8.65 -14.28
N SER A 2 -0.33 7.44 -14.82
CA SER A 2 -1.30 6.35 -14.58
C SER A 2 -1.19 5.80 -13.15
N THR A 3 -2.29 5.30 -12.60
CA THR A 3 -2.34 4.70 -11.25
C THR A 3 -1.38 3.53 -11.07
N GLN A 4 -1.14 2.78 -12.14
CA GLN A 4 -0.18 1.67 -12.20
C GLN A 4 1.28 2.14 -12.06
N ASN A 5 1.63 3.30 -12.63
CA ASN A 5 2.97 3.88 -12.49
C ASN A 5 3.25 4.26 -11.03
N VAL A 6 2.26 4.80 -10.32
CA VAL A 6 2.39 5.17 -8.91
C VAL A 6 2.60 3.92 -8.03
N GLU A 7 1.87 2.83 -8.27
CA GLU A 7 2.08 1.59 -7.54
C GLU A 7 3.48 1.03 -7.78
N LYS A 8 3.97 1.05 -9.02
CA LYS A 8 5.31 0.59 -9.37
C LYS A 8 6.40 1.40 -8.65
N ILE A 9 6.24 2.72 -8.58
CA ILE A 9 7.16 3.61 -7.86
C ILE A 9 7.17 3.28 -6.36
N LEU A 10 5.98 3.16 -5.74
CA LEU A 10 5.87 2.84 -4.31
C LEU A 10 6.50 1.49 -3.95
N ARG A 11 6.36 0.49 -4.83
CA ARG A 11 7.00 -0.83 -4.64
C ARG A 11 8.51 -0.76 -4.70
N LYS A 12 9.06 0.00 -5.64
CA LYS A 12 10.51 0.22 -5.77
C LYS A 12 11.09 0.94 -4.54
N GLU A 13 10.33 1.89 -4.00
CA GLU A 13 10.73 2.63 -2.79
C GLU A 13 10.75 1.71 -1.56
N LEU A 14 9.74 0.85 -1.40
CA LEU A 14 9.70 -0.16 -0.33
C LEU A 14 10.89 -1.12 -0.40
N GLU A 15 11.24 -1.59 -1.60
CA GLU A 15 12.40 -2.47 -1.80
C GLU A 15 13.71 -1.78 -1.42
N THR A 16 13.83 -0.48 -1.72
CA THR A 16 15.00 0.34 -1.36
C THR A 16 15.12 0.50 0.15
N LEU A 17 14.00 0.76 0.84
CA LEU A 17 13.95 0.83 2.30
C LEU A 17 14.32 -0.51 2.94
N ASN A 18 13.82 -1.64 2.43
CA ASN A 18 14.18 -2.97 2.94
C ASN A 18 15.68 -3.22 2.83
N ASN A 19 16.26 -2.99 1.65
CA ASN A 19 17.71 -3.11 1.47
C ASN A 19 18.51 -2.22 2.42
N THR A 20 17.98 -1.05 2.78
CA THR A 20 18.62 -0.13 3.72
C THR A 20 18.51 -0.63 5.16
N ILE A 21 17.33 -1.11 5.55
CA ILE A 21 17.07 -1.72 6.86
C ILE A 21 17.97 -2.93 7.06
N ASP A 22 18.05 -3.82 6.08
CA ASP A 22 18.89 -5.03 6.16
C ASP A 22 20.36 -4.67 6.37
N LYS A 23 20.88 -3.70 5.59
CA LYS A 23 22.25 -3.19 5.77
C LYS A 23 22.47 -2.58 7.15
N LYS A 24 21.46 -1.91 7.71
CA LYS A 24 21.55 -1.32 9.06
C LYS A 24 21.50 -2.40 10.15
N ILE A 25 20.65 -3.41 10.01
CA ILE A 25 20.59 -4.56 10.92
C ILE A 25 21.95 -5.26 10.97
N LEU A 26 22.54 -5.56 9.81
CA LEU A 26 23.86 -6.19 9.73
C LEU A 26 24.96 -5.37 10.39
N LYS A 27 24.85 -4.03 10.36
CA LYS A 27 25.81 -3.11 11.00
C LYS A 27 25.49 -2.81 12.46
N GLY A 28 24.41 -3.37 13.02
CA GLY A 28 23.94 -3.03 14.37
C GLY A 28 23.48 -1.57 14.52
N LEU A 29 23.10 -0.91 13.42
CA LEU A 29 22.67 0.49 13.39
C LEU A 29 21.16 0.61 13.57
N SER A 30 20.71 1.70 14.18
CA SER A 30 19.28 2.00 14.28
C SER A 30 18.65 2.20 12.90
N TYR A 31 17.57 1.46 12.66
CA TYR A 31 16.74 1.49 11.45
C TYR A 31 15.31 2.00 11.73
N ALA A 32 15.08 2.59 12.91
CA ALA A 32 13.74 3.00 13.35
C ALA A 32 13.11 4.10 12.47
N LYS A 33 13.92 4.90 11.78
CA LYS A 33 13.43 5.89 10.81
C LYS A 33 12.89 5.18 9.56
N GLU A 34 13.72 4.33 8.95
CA GLU A 34 13.38 3.60 7.73
C GLU A 34 12.18 2.68 7.93
N ALA A 35 12.06 2.05 9.11
CA ALA A 35 10.89 1.23 9.46
C ALA A 35 9.59 2.04 9.52
N ARG A 36 9.62 3.27 10.05
CA ARG A 36 8.45 4.16 10.07
C ARG A 36 8.05 4.59 8.66
N GLU A 37 9.03 4.95 7.84
CA GLU A 37 8.81 5.32 6.43
C GLU A 37 8.24 4.14 5.63
N HIS A 38 8.79 2.94 5.83
CA HIS A 38 8.31 1.70 5.20
C HIS A 38 6.84 1.44 5.57
N LYS A 39 6.48 1.55 6.86
CA LYS A 39 5.10 1.39 7.34
C LYS A 39 4.15 2.42 6.72
N TYR A 40 4.59 3.67 6.57
CA TYR A 40 3.80 4.72 5.94
C TYR A 40 3.52 4.42 4.46
N LEU A 41 4.54 4.01 3.70
CA LEU A 41 4.38 3.66 2.28
C LEU A 41 3.47 2.43 2.08
N LEU A 42 3.59 1.44 2.97
CA LEU A 42 2.68 0.28 2.99
C LEU A 42 1.23 0.69 3.23
N ALA A 43 0.97 1.57 4.20
CA ALA A 43 -0.37 2.07 4.48
C ALA A 43 -0.98 2.74 3.24
N ARG A 44 -0.23 3.59 2.54
CA ARG A 44 -0.67 4.23 1.28
C ARG A 44 -0.98 3.23 0.17
N LEU A 45 -0.19 2.16 0.03
CA LEU A 45 -0.48 1.09 -0.93
C LEU A 45 -1.77 0.35 -0.57
N LEU A 46 -1.98 0.05 0.72
CA LEU A 46 -3.18 -0.63 1.20
C LEU A 46 -4.43 0.23 1.03
N GLU A 47 -4.38 1.53 1.34
CA GLU A 47 -5.47 2.47 1.11
C GLU A 47 -5.89 2.49 -0.35
N ARG A 48 -4.92 2.53 -1.28
CA ARG A 48 -5.20 2.51 -2.72
C ARG A 48 -5.85 1.20 -3.16
N LYS A 49 -5.40 0.05 -2.65
CA LYS A 49 -6.04 -1.26 -2.90
C LYS A 49 -7.44 -1.37 -2.30
N ARG A 50 -7.71 -0.69 -1.18
CA ARG A 50 -9.03 -0.65 -0.55
C ARG A 50 -9.99 0.24 -1.33
N ALA A 51 -9.53 1.39 -1.81
CA ALA A 51 -10.34 2.30 -2.64
C ALA A 51 -10.84 1.62 -3.93
N SER A 52 -10.02 0.78 -4.55
CA SER A 52 -10.46 -0.01 -5.72
C SER A 52 -11.47 -1.11 -5.36
N ARG A 53 -11.37 -1.73 -4.17
CA ARG A 53 -12.37 -2.71 -3.70
C ARG A 53 -13.71 -2.06 -3.34
N LEU A 54 -13.72 -0.95 -2.61
CA LEU A 54 -14.98 -0.28 -2.22
C LEU A 54 -15.82 0.15 -3.42
N SER A 55 -15.19 0.59 -4.52
CA SER A 55 -15.84 0.90 -5.81
C SER A 55 -16.45 -0.35 -6.48
N PHE A 56 -15.94 -1.54 -6.18
CA PHE A 56 -16.47 -2.80 -6.69
C PHE A 56 -17.67 -3.29 -5.87
N PHE A 57 -17.63 -3.12 -4.55
CA PHE A 57 -18.76 -3.47 -3.67
C PHE A 57 -19.94 -2.50 -3.77
N SER A 58 -19.71 -1.21 -4.09
CA SER A 58 -20.80 -0.26 -4.38
C SER A 58 -21.55 -0.55 -5.69
N LYS A 59 -21.02 -1.42 -6.56
CA LYS A 59 -21.73 -1.96 -7.74
C LYS A 59 -22.51 -3.24 -7.43
N LEU A 60 -22.31 -3.84 -6.25
CA LEU A 60 -23.00 -5.07 -5.83
C LEU A 60 -24.23 -4.83 -4.96
N SER A 61 -24.55 -3.57 -4.63
CA SER A 61 -25.87 -3.22 -4.09
C SER A 61 -26.91 -3.22 -5.22
N PHE A 62 -27.07 -4.37 -5.88
CA PHE A 62 -28.29 -4.70 -6.59
C PHE A 62 -29.32 -5.03 -5.51
N VAL A 63 -30.09 -4.03 -5.09
CA VAL A 63 -31.29 -4.23 -4.29
C VAL A 63 -32.32 -4.84 -5.24
N PRO A 64 -32.71 -6.11 -5.10
CA PRO A 64 -33.89 -6.57 -5.80
C PRO A 64 -35.06 -6.00 -5.00
N THR A 65 -35.69 -4.94 -5.52
CA THR A 65 -37.01 -4.52 -5.03
C THR A 65 -38.01 -5.62 -5.38
N PHE A 66 -38.07 -6.66 -4.55
CA PHE A 66 -39.19 -7.60 -4.49
C PHE A 66 -40.09 -7.18 -3.34
N PHE A 67 -40.85 -6.10 -3.55
CA PHE A 67 -42.06 -5.77 -2.80
C PHE A 67 -42.88 -4.77 -3.62
N LEU A 68 -43.65 -5.27 -4.59
CA LEU A 68 -45.11 -5.11 -4.70
C LEU A 68 -45.64 -6.03 -5.80
#